data_AF-A0A445MXQ3-F1
#
_entry.id   AF-A0A445MXQ3-F1
#
_cell.length_a   1.000
_cell.length_b   1.000
_cell.length_c   1.000
_cell.angle_alpha   90.00
_cell.angle_beta   90.00
_cell.angle_gamma   90.00
#
_symmetry.space_group_name_H-M   'P 1'
#
loop_
_entity.id
_entity.type
_entity.pdbx_description
1 polymer ?
#
loop_
_entity_poly.entity_id
_entity_poly.type
_entity_poly.pdbx_seq_one_letter_code
_entity_poly.pdbx_strand_id
1 'polypeptide(L)'
;MEEKDRFMQEILDREWEMFKEVKSAAYASCQNSPETFRKVRGSIFQLWPAELMAAYLIELSNARQSGRNLITEKYARMDNLIPPINTNPVIDKIVEIETEWQQEIRRQYPALYQRCCRSTDKTDDGMNFSVYLKCELETYGDMALDIYYKWVSDAKQLGINYSLTMLNNLVINSGFKDLEEAEAFWAAKMKGE
;
A
#
# COMPACT_ATOMS: atom_id res chain seq x y z
N MET A 1 24.06 -3.97 7.47
CA MET A 1 22.72 -3.78 6.87
C MET A 1 21.88 -4.93 7.38
N GLU A 2 20.84 -4.62 8.15
CA GLU A 2 19.97 -5.65 8.72
C GLU A 2 19.26 -6.41 7.58
N GLU A 3 18.95 -7.69 7.79
CA GLU A 3 18.32 -8.54 6.77
C GLU A 3 17.05 -7.91 6.19
N LYS A 4 16.27 -7.26 7.05
CA LYS A 4 15.05 -6.53 6.69
C LYS A 4 15.31 -5.36 5.75
N ASP A 5 16.38 -4.59 5.96
CA ASP A 5 16.76 -3.50 5.06
C ASP A 5 17.10 -4.02 3.68
N ARG A 6 17.83 -5.15 3.61
CA ARG A 6 18.17 -5.79 2.34
C ARG A 6 16.92 -6.24 1.59
N PHE A 7 15.99 -6.92 2.29
CA PHE A 7 14.73 -7.34 1.66
C PHE A 7 13.90 -6.16 1.18
N MET A 8 13.79 -5.10 1.99
CA MET A 8 13.07 -3.89 1.59
C MET A 8 13.67 -3.25 0.33
N GLN A 9 14.99 -3.09 0.24
CA GLN A 9 15.64 -2.53 -0.96
C GLN A 9 15.38 -3.41 -2.19
N GLU A 10 15.49 -4.73 -2.04
CA GLU A 10 15.24 -5.65 -3.15
C GLU A 10 13.78 -5.62 -3.63
N ILE A 11 12.80 -5.54 -2.71
CA ILE A 11 11.38 -5.37 -3.06
C ILE A 11 11.19 -4.06 -3.83
N LEU A 12 11.72 -2.95 -3.30
CA LEU A 12 11.58 -1.63 -3.90
C LEU A 12 12.15 -1.58 -5.33
N ASP A 13 13.31 -2.17 -5.55
CA ASP A 13 13.93 -2.22 -6.87
C ASP A 13 13.13 -3.10 -7.84
N ARG A 14 12.65 -4.26 -7.40
CA ARG A 14 11.84 -5.17 -8.23
C ARG A 14 10.49 -4.58 -8.60
N GLU A 15 9.78 -3.98 -7.63
CA GLU A 15 8.52 -3.31 -7.90
C GLU A 15 8.71 -2.10 -8.80
N TRP A 16 9.81 -1.35 -8.64
CA TRP A 16 10.10 -0.22 -9.51
C TRP A 16 10.32 -0.67 -10.97
N GLU A 17 11.11 -1.72 -11.19
CA GLU A 17 11.29 -2.29 -12.53
C GLU A 17 9.95 -2.73 -13.15
N MET A 18 9.10 -3.40 -12.37
CA MET A 18 7.75 -3.77 -12.82
C MET A 18 6.86 -2.55 -13.09
N PHE A 19 6.91 -1.52 -12.23
CA PHE A 19 6.08 -0.33 -12.31
C PHE A 19 6.42 0.53 -13.53
N LYS A 20 7.70 0.65 -13.92
CA LYS A 20 8.12 1.35 -15.15
C LYS A 20 7.54 0.74 -16.42
N GLU A 21 7.24 -0.55 -16.41
CA GLU A 21 6.69 -1.26 -17.58
C GLU A 21 5.16 -1.10 -17.71
N VAL A 22 4.48 -0.58 -16.67
CA VAL A 22 3.03 -0.37 -16.69
C VAL A 22 2.68 0.67 -17.76
N LYS A 23 1.85 0.28 -18.74
CA LYS A 23 1.44 1.15 -19.85
C LYS A 23 0.11 1.84 -19.52
N SER A 24 0.17 2.99 -18.86
CA SER A 24 -0.99 3.90 -18.73
C SER A 24 -0.54 5.35 -18.58
N ALA A 25 -1.24 6.26 -19.27
CA ALA A 25 -0.97 7.69 -19.24
C ALA A 25 -1.13 8.30 -17.84
N ALA A 26 -1.97 7.69 -16.99
CA ALA A 26 -2.18 8.13 -15.60
C ALA A 26 -0.95 7.88 -14.71
N TYR A 27 -0.13 6.87 -15.02
CA TYR A 27 1.04 6.51 -14.22
C TYR A 27 2.36 7.08 -14.76
N ALA A 28 2.35 7.62 -15.99
CA ALA A 28 3.53 8.19 -16.64
C ALA A 28 4.18 9.32 -15.83
N SER A 29 3.40 10.12 -15.09
CA SER A 29 3.94 11.16 -14.21
C SER A 29 4.65 10.57 -12.98
N CYS A 30 4.08 9.53 -12.37
CA CYS A 30 4.70 8.82 -11.24
C CYS A 30 5.94 8.02 -11.64
N GLN A 31 5.99 7.50 -12.87
CA GLN A 31 7.15 6.76 -13.42
C GLN A 31 8.39 7.64 -13.63
N ASN A 32 8.26 8.97 -13.60
CA ASN A 32 9.38 9.89 -13.68
C ASN A 32 10.00 10.24 -12.30
N SER A 33 9.48 9.67 -11.21
CA SER A 33 9.88 10.01 -9.83
C SER A 33 10.21 8.76 -9.00
N PRO A 34 11.33 8.06 -9.28
CA PRO A 34 11.76 6.87 -8.53
C PRO A 34 11.95 7.13 -7.03
N GLU A 35 12.44 8.32 -6.65
CA GLU A 35 12.62 8.68 -5.24
C GLU A 35 11.30 8.77 -4.49
N THR A 36 10.28 9.37 -5.12
CA THR A 36 8.94 9.47 -4.55
C THR A 36 8.31 8.09 -4.39
N PHE A 37 8.44 7.23 -5.41
CA PHE A 37 7.99 5.84 -5.33
C PHE A 37 8.65 5.11 -4.16
N ARG A 38 9.98 5.18 -4.05
CA ARG A 38 10.74 4.52 -2.98
C ARG A 38 10.38 5.04 -1.59
N LYS A 39 10.14 6.35 -1.42
CA LYS A 39 9.71 6.93 -0.14
C LYS A 39 8.34 6.41 0.29
N VAL A 40 7.37 6.39 -0.62
CA VAL A 40 6.00 5.95 -0.32
C VAL A 40 5.93 4.45 -0.11
N ARG A 41 6.50 3.64 -1.01
CA ARG A 41 6.50 2.17 -0.84
C ARG A 41 7.38 1.73 0.34
N GLY A 42 8.48 2.43 0.57
CA GLY A 42 9.38 2.16 1.70
C GLY A 42 8.70 2.35 3.05
N SER A 43 7.82 3.35 3.23
CA SER A 43 7.10 3.53 4.50
C SER A 43 6.13 2.39 4.82
N ILE A 44 5.62 1.71 3.79
CA ILE A 44 4.78 0.51 3.93
C ILE A 44 5.65 -0.68 4.33
N PHE A 45 6.68 -0.97 3.53
CA PHE A 45 7.54 -2.14 3.76
C PHE A 45 8.30 -2.05 5.08
N GLN A 46 8.71 -0.86 5.53
CA GLN A 46 9.39 -0.70 6.82
C GLN A 46 8.64 -1.34 8.00
N LEU A 47 7.31 -1.42 7.96
CA LEU A 47 6.51 -2.06 9.02
C LEU A 47 6.31 -3.56 8.83
N TRP A 48 6.52 -4.11 7.63
CA TRP A 48 6.30 -5.52 7.38
C TRP A 48 7.24 -6.41 8.21
N PRO A 49 6.76 -7.56 8.71
CA PRO A 49 7.63 -8.57 9.27
C PRO A 49 8.53 -9.17 8.17
N ALA A 50 9.72 -9.64 8.56
CA ALA A 50 10.72 -10.12 7.61
C ALA A 50 10.22 -11.33 6.81
N GLU A 51 9.39 -12.17 7.42
CA GLU A 51 8.77 -13.34 6.81
C GLU A 51 7.81 -12.95 5.68
N LEU A 52 7.05 -11.86 5.85
CA LEU A 52 6.16 -11.35 4.81
C LEU A 52 6.96 -10.79 3.63
N MET A 53 8.04 -10.04 3.92
CA MET A 53 8.93 -9.54 2.89
C MET A 53 9.58 -10.69 2.09
N ALA A 54 10.03 -11.74 2.78
CA ALA A 54 10.65 -12.90 2.14
C ALA A 54 9.65 -13.64 1.24
N ALA A 55 8.42 -13.87 1.71
CA ALA A 55 7.35 -14.48 0.91
C ALA A 55 7.04 -13.64 -0.34
N TYR A 56 6.92 -12.33 -0.19
CA TYR A 56 6.64 -11.43 -1.31
C TYR A 56 7.82 -11.35 -2.31
N LEU A 57 9.06 -11.39 -1.84
CA LEU A 57 10.24 -11.45 -2.72
C LEU A 57 10.28 -12.70 -3.60
N ILE A 58 9.88 -13.84 -3.04
CA ILE A 58 9.77 -15.09 -3.79
C ILE A 58 8.72 -14.93 -4.90
N GLU A 59 7.60 -14.30 -4.61
CA GLU A 59 6.53 -14.05 -5.58
C GLU A 59 6.96 -13.08 -6.69
N LEU A 60 7.58 -11.96 -6.35
CA LEU A 60 8.15 -11.03 -7.32
C LEU A 60 9.18 -11.72 -8.22
N SER A 61 10.00 -12.59 -7.65
CA SER A 61 11.02 -13.36 -8.39
C SER A 61 10.40 -14.37 -9.33
N ASN A 62 9.42 -15.15 -8.88
CA ASN A 62 8.73 -16.17 -9.66
C ASN A 62 7.89 -15.55 -10.78
N ALA A 63 7.22 -14.43 -10.50
CA ALA A 63 6.47 -13.68 -11.50
C ALA A 63 7.40 -13.22 -12.62
N ARG A 64 8.53 -12.58 -12.27
CA ARG A 64 9.49 -12.11 -13.27
C ARG A 64 10.09 -13.25 -14.10
N GLN A 65 10.45 -14.37 -13.47
CA GLN A 65 10.96 -15.56 -14.17
C GLN A 65 9.93 -16.14 -15.15
N SER A 66 8.64 -16.03 -14.83
CA SER A 66 7.54 -16.49 -15.68
C SER A 66 7.07 -15.45 -16.69
N GLY A 67 7.77 -14.31 -16.83
CA GLY A 67 7.39 -13.21 -17.73
C GLY A 67 6.17 -12.42 -17.28
N ARG A 68 5.73 -12.60 -16.03
CA ARG A 68 4.62 -11.85 -15.41
C ARG A 68 5.11 -10.56 -14.76
N ASN A 69 4.20 -9.60 -14.64
CA ASN A 69 4.43 -8.32 -13.98
C ASN A 69 3.26 -8.05 -13.03
N LEU A 70 3.48 -8.28 -11.73
CA LEU A 70 2.43 -8.22 -10.70
C LEU A 70 1.78 -6.83 -10.63
N ILE A 71 2.57 -5.77 -10.84
CA ILE A 71 2.06 -4.40 -10.79
C ILE A 71 1.13 -4.11 -11.98
N THR A 72 1.47 -4.61 -13.17
CA THR A 72 0.59 -4.54 -14.35
C THR A 72 -0.69 -5.32 -14.14
N GLU A 73 -0.60 -6.53 -13.58
CA GLU A 73 -1.76 -7.37 -13.28
C GLU A 73 -2.70 -6.71 -12.26
N LYS A 74 -2.16 -6.13 -11.18
CA LYS A 74 -2.93 -5.33 -10.20
C LYS A 74 -3.74 -4.25 -10.88
N TYR A 75 -3.13 -3.43 -11.75
CA TYR A 75 -3.84 -2.34 -12.41
C TYR A 75 -4.84 -2.84 -13.47
N ALA A 76 -4.49 -3.87 -14.24
CA ALA A 76 -5.44 -4.50 -15.15
C ALA A 76 -6.66 -5.06 -14.40
N ARG A 77 -6.44 -5.60 -13.20
CA ARG A 77 -7.50 -6.09 -12.32
C ARG A 77 -8.36 -4.95 -11.75
N MET A 78 -7.75 -3.84 -11.35
CA MET A 78 -8.48 -2.63 -10.91
C MET A 78 -9.37 -2.06 -12.04
N ASP A 79 -8.87 -2.08 -13.27
CA ASP A 79 -9.59 -1.61 -14.46
C ASP A 79 -10.60 -2.66 -14.99
N ASN A 80 -10.78 -3.79 -14.28
CA ASN A 80 -11.64 -4.92 -14.66
C ASN A 80 -11.33 -5.50 -16.05
N LEU A 81 -10.09 -5.39 -16.53
CA LEU A 81 -9.64 -5.93 -17.81
C LEU A 81 -9.32 -7.43 -17.75
N ILE A 82 -9.10 -7.96 -16.54
CA ILE A 82 -8.84 -9.38 -16.28
C ILE A 82 -9.73 -9.87 -15.12
N PRO A 83 -10.05 -11.18 -15.06
CA PRO A 83 -10.76 -11.75 -13.92
C PRO A 83 -9.90 -11.70 -12.64
N PRO A 84 -10.50 -11.97 -11.46
CA PRO A 84 -9.76 -12.09 -10.21
C PRO A 84 -8.56 -13.03 -10.31
N ILE A 85 -7.41 -12.58 -9.81
CA ILE A 85 -6.13 -13.32 -9.93
C ILE A 85 -6.03 -14.39 -8.85
N ASN A 86 -6.34 -14.03 -7.61
CA ASN A 86 -6.42 -14.92 -6.46
C ASN A 86 -7.78 -14.73 -5.78
N THR A 87 -8.44 -15.82 -5.40
CA THR A 87 -9.77 -15.82 -4.76
C THR A 87 -9.74 -16.28 -3.31
N ASN A 88 -8.55 -16.31 -2.71
CA ASN A 88 -8.37 -16.67 -1.31
C ASN A 88 -9.23 -15.75 -0.40
N PRO A 89 -10.15 -16.32 0.41
CA PRO A 89 -11.06 -15.54 1.25
C PRO A 89 -10.36 -14.72 2.34
N VAL A 90 -9.08 -15.02 2.63
CA VAL A 90 -8.25 -14.22 3.54
C VAL A 90 -8.07 -12.79 3.04
N ILE A 91 -8.08 -12.57 1.72
CA ILE A 91 -7.99 -11.22 1.12
C ILE A 91 -9.10 -10.32 1.67
N ASP A 92 -10.34 -10.80 1.67
CA ASP A 92 -11.48 -10.00 2.14
C ASP A 92 -11.36 -9.68 3.64
N LYS A 93 -10.79 -10.58 4.45
CA LYS A 93 -10.55 -10.35 5.87
C LYS A 93 -9.46 -9.29 6.12
N ILE A 94 -8.37 -9.31 5.34
CA ILE A 94 -7.34 -8.27 5.42
C ILE A 94 -7.93 -6.92 5.04
N VAL A 95 -8.68 -6.88 3.92
CA VAL A 95 -9.33 -5.66 3.42
C VAL A 95 -10.30 -5.09 4.46
N GLU A 96 -11.07 -5.92 5.15
CA GLU A 96 -11.97 -5.49 6.22
C GLU A 96 -11.20 -4.80 7.37
N ILE A 97 -10.13 -5.43 7.87
CA ILE A 97 -9.29 -4.88 8.96
C ILE A 97 -8.69 -3.53 8.56
N GLU A 98 -8.06 -3.45 7.39
CA GLU A 98 -7.41 -2.22 6.96
C GLU A 98 -8.43 -1.12 6.58
N THR A 99 -9.63 -1.50 6.15
CA THR A 99 -10.71 -0.52 5.91
C THR A 99 -11.16 0.15 7.21
N GLU A 100 -11.28 -0.62 8.31
CA GLU A 100 -11.54 -0.05 9.64
C GLU A 100 -10.42 0.91 10.06
N TRP A 101 -9.17 0.54 9.80
CA TRP A 101 -8.02 1.41 10.07
C TRP A 101 -8.05 2.73 9.27
N GLN A 102 -8.47 2.69 8.00
CA GLN A 102 -8.66 3.91 7.20
C GLN A 102 -9.79 4.78 7.74
N GLN A 103 -10.89 4.19 8.21
CA GLN A 103 -11.99 4.94 8.83
C GLN A 103 -11.54 5.64 10.11
N GLU A 104 -10.69 4.98 10.90
CA GLU A 104 -10.12 5.58 12.10
C GLU A 104 -9.20 6.76 11.79
N ILE A 105 -8.35 6.64 10.75
CA ILE A 105 -7.53 7.76 10.26
C ILE A 105 -8.42 8.92 9.81
N ARG A 106 -9.47 8.64 9.02
CA ARG A 106 -10.42 9.65 8.55
C ARG A 106 -11.08 10.41 9.71
N ARG A 107 -11.39 9.71 10.81
CA ARG A 107 -12.01 10.30 12.00
C ARG A 107 -11.05 11.16 12.80
N GLN A 108 -9.80 10.72 12.97
CA GLN A 108 -8.81 11.42 13.79
C GLN A 108 -8.12 12.58 13.03
N TYR A 109 -7.82 12.38 11.75
CA TYR A 109 -7.03 13.29 10.92
C TYR A 109 -7.69 13.51 9.54
N PRO A 110 -8.86 14.18 9.49
CA PRO A 110 -9.67 14.30 8.28
C PRO A 110 -8.98 15.06 7.14
N ALA A 111 -8.20 16.11 7.42
CA ALA A 111 -7.51 16.88 6.37
C ALA A 111 -6.37 16.07 5.74
N LEU A 112 -5.59 15.37 6.55
CA LEU A 112 -4.56 14.43 6.09
C LEU A 112 -5.17 13.28 5.31
N TYR A 113 -6.26 12.71 5.79
CA TYR A 113 -6.95 11.62 5.12
C TYR A 113 -7.35 12.03 3.70
N GLN A 114 -8.00 13.19 3.54
CA GLN A 114 -8.39 13.69 2.22
C GLN A 114 -7.20 14.00 1.31
N ARG A 115 -6.05 14.38 1.88
CA ARG A 115 -4.84 14.73 1.12
C ARG A 115 -4.01 13.53 0.68
N CYS A 116 -3.93 12.49 1.51
CA CYS A 116 -2.93 11.42 1.41
C CYS A 116 -3.54 10.02 1.26
N CYS A 117 -4.76 9.80 1.74
CA CYS A 117 -5.40 8.49 1.75
C CYS A 117 -6.37 8.31 0.59
N ARG A 118 -6.60 7.04 0.23
CA ARG A 118 -7.69 6.65 -0.67
C ARG A 118 -9.01 6.62 0.09
N SER A 119 -10.09 7.02 -0.57
CA SER A 119 -11.42 7.05 0.04
C SER A 119 -11.92 5.64 0.34
N THR A 120 -12.58 5.44 1.48
CA THR A 120 -13.34 4.22 1.76
C THR A 120 -14.74 4.23 1.14
N ASP A 121 -15.17 5.38 0.62
CA ASP A 121 -16.48 5.53 -0.01
C ASP A 121 -16.48 4.84 -1.38
N LYS A 122 -17.65 4.36 -1.84
CA LYS A 122 -17.76 3.77 -3.18
C LYS A 122 -17.60 4.88 -4.22
N THR A 123 -16.49 4.84 -4.94
CA THR A 123 -16.19 5.76 -6.03
C THR A 123 -15.82 4.96 -7.29
N ASP A 124 -16.28 5.43 -8.45
CA ASP A 124 -16.02 4.79 -9.74
C ASP A 124 -14.70 5.27 -10.39
N ASP A 125 -13.90 6.07 -9.68
CA ASP A 125 -12.66 6.71 -10.14
C ASP A 125 -11.38 5.93 -9.76
N GLY A 126 -11.53 4.72 -9.22
CA GLY A 126 -10.39 3.91 -8.74
C GLY A 126 -9.74 4.45 -7.45
N MET A 127 -10.35 5.44 -6.78
CA MET A 127 -9.90 5.95 -5.49
C MET A 127 -10.44 5.15 -4.30
N ASN A 128 -11.27 4.13 -4.55
CA ASN A 128 -11.75 3.24 -3.50
C ASN A 128 -10.60 2.40 -2.91
N PHE A 129 -10.32 2.61 -1.62
CA PHE A 129 -9.25 1.93 -0.89
C PHE A 129 -9.41 0.41 -0.90
N SER A 130 -10.61 -0.10 -0.61
CA SER A 130 -10.85 -1.54 -0.50
C SER A 130 -10.66 -2.25 -1.84
N VAL A 131 -11.06 -1.62 -2.96
CA VAL A 131 -10.79 -2.15 -4.31
C VAL A 131 -9.30 -2.15 -4.61
N TYR A 132 -8.59 -1.05 -4.30
CA TYR A 132 -7.16 -0.93 -4.52
C TYR A 132 -6.37 -2.01 -3.76
N LEU A 133 -6.64 -2.13 -2.45
CA LEU A 133 -5.97 -3.11 -1.58
C LEU A 133 -6.32 -4.54 -2.02
N LYS A 134 -7.58 -4.82 -2.33
CA LYS A 134 -8.00 -6.14 -2.83
C LYS A 134 -7.22 -6.51 -4.09
N CYS A 135 -7.17 -5.64 -5.10
CA CYS A 135 -6.45 -5.91 -6.34
C CYS A 135 -4.94 -6.08 -6.13
N GLU A 136 -4.36 -5.42 -5.12
CA GLU A 136 -2.97 -5.64 -4.73
C GLU A 136 -2.77 -7.02 -4.10
N LEU A 137 -3.59 -7.39 -3.11
CA LEU A 137 -3.52 -8.68 -2.43
C LEU A 137 -3.86 -9.86 -3.35
N GLU A 138 -4.70 -9.66 -4.37
CA GLU A 138 -4.97 -10.68 -5.39
C GLU A 138 -3.69 -11.07 -6.17
N THR A 139 -2.66 -10.22 -6.21
CA THR A 139 -1.37 -10.55 -6.83
C THR A 139 -0.44 -11.36 -5.94
N TYR A 140 -0.78 -11.50 -4.65
CA TYR A 140 0.04 -12.21 -3.68
C TYR A 140 -0.34 -13.70 -3.66
N GLY A 141 0.64 -14.54 -3.34
CA GLY A 141 0.45 -15.96 -3.13
C GLY A 141 -0.12 -16.28 -1.75
N ASP A 142 -0.70 -17.47 -1.61
CA ASP A 142 -1.42 -17.86 -0.40
C ASP A 142 -0.55 -17.82 0.87
N MET A 143 0.74 -18.16 0.76
CA MET A 143 1.67 -18.08 1.87
C MET A 143 1.87 -16.64 2.35
N ALA A 144 2.06 -15.68 1.43
CA ALA A 144 2.19 -14.27 1.80
C ALA A 144 0.88 -13.75 2.40
N LEU A 145 -0.27 -14.15 1.85
CA LEU A 145 -1.59 -13.78 2.36
C LEU A 145 -1.83 -14.28 3.79
N ASP A 146 -1.47 -15.52 4.10
CA ASP A 146 -1.63 -16.08 5.45
C ASP A 146 -0.74 -15.35 6.47
N ILE A 147 0.52 -15.05 6.10
CA ILE A 147 1.44 -14.28 6.94
C ILE A 147 0.93 -12.85 7.13
N TYR A 148 0.48 -12.20 6.05
CA TYR A 148 -0.08 -10.85 6.09
C TYR A 148 -1.29 -10.81 7.02
N TYR A 149 -2.24 -11.73 6.85
CA TYR A 149 -3.43 -11.79 7.67
C TYR A 149 -3.12 -12.01 9.14
N LYS A 150 -2.19 -12.91 9.45
CA LYS A 150 -1.72 -13.09 10.83
C LYS A 150 -1.17 -11.78 11.40
N TRP A 151 -0.31 -11.11 10.64
CA TRP A 151 0.32 -9.85 11.06
C TRP A 151 -0.71 -8.74 11.34
N VAL A 152 -1.69 -8.52 10.45
CA VAL A 152 -2.73 -7.50 10.69
C VAL A 152 -3.75 -7.92 11.75
N SER A 153 -4.05 -9.21 11.87
CA SER A 153 -4.98 -9.72 12.89
C SER A 153 -4.38 -9.57 14.29
N ASP A 154 -3.11 -9.92 14.47
CA ASP A 154 -2.39 -9.75 15.74
C ASP A 154 -2.36 -8.26 16.14
N ALA A 155 -2.11 -7.36 15.18
CA ALA A 155 -2.15 -5.92 15.43
C ALA A 155 -3.55 -5.40 15.82
N LYS A 156 -4.60 -5.86 15.13
CA LYS A 156 -5.98 -5.53 15.48
C LYS A 156 -6.33 -5.99 16.90
N GLN A 157 -5.89 -7.18 17.30
CA GLN A 157 -6.09 -7.69 18.67
C GLN A 157 -5.37 -6.85 19.73
N LEU A 158 -4.20 -6.28 19.38
CA LEU A 158 -3.43 -5.38 20.23
C LEU A 158 -3.91 -3.92 20.18
N GLY A 159 -4.94 -3.60 19.38
CA GLY A 159 -5.43 -2.23 19.19
C GLY A 159 -4.47 -1.33 18.39
N ILE A 160 -3.56 -1.92 17.62
CA ILE A 160 -2.58 -1.20 16.80
C ILE A 160 -3.15 -1.00 15.40
N ASN A 161 -3.05 0.23 14.89
CA ASN A 161 -3.37 0.59 13.51
C ASN A 161 -2.07 0.83 12.72
N TYR A 162 -1.64 -0.15 11.93
CA TYR A 162 -0.42 0.01 11.15
C TYR A 162 -0.55 1.04 10.04
N SER A 163 -1.73 1.22 9.44
CA SER A 163 -1.94 2.26 8.43
C SER A 163 -1.67 3.66 9.01
N LEU A 164 -2.03 3.90 10.28
CA LEU A 164 -1.74 5.14 10.98
C LEU A 164 -0.23 5.31 11.22
N THR A 165 0.47 4.23 11.59
CA THR A 165 1.94 4.25 11.73
C THR A 165 2.63 4.54 10.39
N MET A 166 2.16 3.96 9.29
CA MET A 166 2.69 4.23 7.94
C MET A 166 2.46 5.70 7.55
N LEU A 167 1.29 6.24 7.84
CA LEU A 167 0.99 7.66 7.60
C LEU A 167 1.90 8.57 8.42
N ASN A 168 2.12 8.25 9.70
CA ASN A 168 3.05 8.99 10.55
C ASN A 168 4.48 9.01 9.97
N ASN A 169 4.98 7.85 9.54
CA ASN A 169 6.29 7.77 8.90
C ASN A 169 6.34 8.59 7.61
N LEU A 170 5.26 8.60 6.82
CA LEU A 170 5.19 9.40 5.59
C LEU A 170 5.21 10.90 5.86
N VAL A 171 4.47 11.40 6.87
CA VAL A 171 4.47 12.83 7.20
C VAL A 171 5.81 13.27 7.77
N ILE A 172 6.46 12.44 8.59
CA ILE A 172 7.81 12.70 9.10
C ILE A 172 8.82 12.78 7.96
N ASN A 173 8.77 11.82 7.02
CA ASN A 173 9.62 11.82 5.83
C ASN A 173 9.35 13.01 4.88
N SER A 174 8.19 13.66 5.03
CA SER A 174 7.81 14.86 4.27
C SER A 174 8.21 16.16 4.98
N GLY A 175 8.81 16.09 6.16
CA GLY A 175 9.35 17.24 6.90
C GLY A 175 8.48 17.75 8.05
N PHE A 176 7.37 17.08 8.37
CA PHE A 176 6.58 17.37 9.57
C PHE A 176 7.16 16.65 10.79
N LYS A 177 6.85 17.15 11.98
CA LYS A 177 7.24 16.55 13.26
C LYS A 177 6.41 15.31 13.58
N ASP A 178 5.10 15.39 13.35
CA ASP A 178 4.10 14.37 13.68
C ASP A 178 2.81 14.57 12.86
N LEU A 179 1.83 13.69 13.08
CA LEU A 179 0.52 13.74 12.44
C LEU A 179 -0.27 14.99 12.85
N GLU A 180 -0.13 15.45 14.10
CA GLU A 180 -0.85 16.61 14.63
C GLU A 180 -0.42 17.90 13.91
N GLU A 181 0.88 18.12 13.72
CA GLU A 181 1.39 19.26 12.97
C GLU A 181 0.91 19.23 11.51
N ALA A 182 1.00 18.05 10.88
CA ALA A 182 0.63 17.89 9.48
C ALA A 182 -0.89 18.10 9.27
N GLU A 183 -1.73 17.58 10.17
CA GLU A 183 -3.18 17.80 10.16
C GLU A 183 -3.53 19.28 10.32
N ALA A 184 -2.92 19.97 11.30
CA ALA A 184 -3.17 21.40 11.51
C ALA A 184 -2.78 22.24 10.28
N PHE A 185 -1.65 21.91 9.64
CA PHE A 185 -1.19 22.57 8.41
C PHE A 185 -2.19 22.40 7.25
N TRP A 186 -2.62 21.17 6.97
CA TRP A 186 -3.55 20.90 5.87
C TRP A 186 -4.96 21.40 6.16
N ALA A 187 -5.43 21.32 7.41
CA ALA A 187 -6.72 21.87 7.80
C ALA A 187 -6.76 23.40 7.65
N ALA A 188 -5.65 24.10 7.94
CA ALA A 188 -5.54 25.54 7.72
C ALA A 188 -5.55 25.89 6.22
N LYS A 189 -4.84 25.12 5.39
CA LYS A 189 -4.86 25.28 3.93
C LYS A 189 -6.25 25.09 3.33
N MET A 190 -6.99 24.07 3.76
CA MET A 190 -8.34 23.79 3.26
C MET A 190 -9.38 24.86 3.61
N LYS A 191 -9.15 25.66 4.66
CA LYS A 191 -10.02 26.78 5.04
C LYS A 191 -9.68 28.09 4.31
N GLY A 192 -8.51 28.16 3.69
CA GLY A 192 -8.02 29.34 2.97
C GLY A 192 -8.20 29.28 1.45
N GLU A 193 -8.64 28.13 0.93
CA GLU A 193 -9.11 27.93 -0.46
C GLU A 193 -10.63 28.13 -0.55
#